data_AF-A0A963L9A1-F1
#
_entry.id   AF-A0A963L9A1-F1
#
_cell.length_a   1.000
_cell.length_b   1.000
_cell.length_c   1.000
_cell.angle_alpha   90.00
_cell.angle_beta   90.00
_cell.angle_gamma   90.00
#
_symmetry.space_group_name_H-M   'P 1'
#
loop_
_entity.id
_entity.type
_entity.pdbx_description
1 polymer ?
#
loop_
_entity_poly.entity_id
_entity_poly.type
_entity_poly.pdbx_seq_one_letter_code
_entity_poly.pdbx_strand_id
1 'polypeptide(L)' 'MMWLVVGGPLVVVVAAIATAVIAIRGADEVLTVPPEPQRSALPAMQGRNHAVTPLPNKH' A
#
# COMPACT_ATOMS: atom_id res chain seq x y z
N MET A 1 3.94 -38.01 23.12
CA MET A 1 5.07 -37.06 23.09
C MET A 1 5.43 -36.66 21.67
N MET A 2 5.77 -37.59 20.77
CA MET A 2 6.07 -37.31 19.35
C MET A 2 5.07 -36.37 18.64
N TRP A 3 3.77 -36.54 18.90
CA TRP A 3 2.73 -35.71 18.29
C TRP A 3 2.82 -34.22 18.63
N LEU A 4 3.23 -33.85 19.84
CA LEU A 4 3.35 -32.45 20.22
C LEU A 4 4.62 -31.82 19.62
N VAL A 5 5.69 -32.62 19.51
CA VAL A 5 6.99 -32.19 18.95
C VAL A 5 6.93 -32.03 17.44
N VAL A 6 6.15 -32.85 16.74
CA VAL A 6 5.96 -32.72 15.29
C VAL A 6 4.82 -31.76 14.97
N GLY A 7 3.74 -31.79 15.75
CA GLY A 7 2.55 -30.98 15.51
C GLY A 7 2.80 -29.48 15.66
N GLY A 8 3.53 -29.06 16.70
CA GLY A 8 3.86 -27.64 16.92
C GLY A 8 4.58 -27.01 15.72
N PRO A 9 5.74 -27.55 15.30
CA PRO A 9 6.45 -27.09 14.11
C PRO A 9 5.65 -27.21 12.82
N LEU A 10 4.87 -28.30 12.65
CA LEU A 10 4.06 -28.49 11.44
C LEU A 10 3.02 -27.36 11.28
N VAL A 11 2.36 -26.95 12.37
CA VAL A 11 1.39 -25.84 12.33
C VAL A 11 2.05 -24.53 11.92
N VAL A 12 3.27 -24.25 12.42
CA VAL A 12 4.03 -23.05 12.03
C VAL A 12 4.36 -23.06 10.54
N VAL A 13 4.79 -24.21 10.00
CA VAL A 13 5.07 -24.37 8.57
C VAL A 13 3.82 -24.12 7.73
N VAL A 14 2.67 -24.69 8.11
CA VAL A 14 1.40 -24.47 7.41
C VAL A 14 0.99 -23.00 7.47
N ALA A 15 1.11 -22.35 8.63
CA ALA A 15 0.81 -20.93 8.79
C ALA A 15 1.71 -20.05 7.91
N ALA A 16 3.02 -20.30 7.89
CA ALA A 16 3.97 -19.57 7.05
C ALA A 16 3.64 -19.70 5.55
N ILE A 17 3.30 -20.91 5.08
CA ILE A 17 2.88 -21.14 3.69
C ILE A 17 1.59 -20.37 3.39
N ALA A 18 0.59 -20.44 4.28
CA ALA A 18 -0.67 -19.71 4.10
C ALA A 18 -0.44 -18.19 4.00
N THR A 19 0.41 -17.63 4.86
CA THR A 19 0.81 -16.21 4.79
C THR A 19 1.51 -15.87 3.48
N ALA A 20 2.43 -16.72 3.01
CA ALA A 20 3.11 -16.51 1.73
C ALA A 20 2.11 -16.52 0.55
N VAL A 21 1.14 -17.43 0.56
CA VAL A 21 0.08 -17.48 -0.47
C VAL A 21 -0.76 -16.20 -0.47
N ILE A 22 -1.14 -15.69 0.71
CA ILE A 22 -1.89 -14.43 0.82
C ILE A 22 -1.06 -13.27 0.27
N ALA A 23 0.22 -13.18 0.63
CA ALA A 23 1.10 -12.11 0.19
C ALA A 23 1.28 -12.10 -1.34
N ILE A 24 1.45 -13.27 -1.96
CA ILE A 24 1.62 -13.37 -3.41
C ILE A 24 0.32 -13.03 -4.15
N ARG A 25 -0.82 -13.51 -3.66
CA ARG A 25 -2.12 -13.33 -4.32
C ARG A 25 -2.72 -11.94 -4.10
N GLY A 26 -2.43 -11.32 -2.96
CA GLY A 26 -2.86 -9.97 -2.62
C GLY A 26 -1.81 -8.91 -2.92
N ALA A 27 -0.75 -9.24 -3.67
CA ALA A 27 0.24 -8.27 -4.09
C ALA A 27 -0.41 -7.26 -5.05
N ASP A 28 -0.20 -5.97 -4.80
CA ASP A 28 -0.62 -4.91 -5.70
C ASP A 28 0.09 -5.04 -7.06
N GLU A 29 -0.60 -4.65 -8.13
CA GLU A 29 -0.02 -4.64 -9.46
C GLU A 29 1.13 -3.64 -9.55
N VAL A 30 2.18 -4.03 -10.28
CA VAL A 30 3.32 -3.13 -10.53
C VAL A 30 2.86 -2.01 -11.46
N LEU A 31 2.84 -0.78 -10.96
CA LEU A 31 2.54 0.40 -11.75
C LEU A 31 3.61 0.57 -12.85
N THR A 32 3.19 0.48 -14.10
CA THR A 32 4.06 0.69 -15.28
C THR A 32 4.17 2.15 -15.70
N VAL A 33 3.31 3.01 -15.14
CA VAL A 33 3.25 4.44 -15.42
C VAL A 33 3.79 5.19 -14.20
N PRO A 34 4.66 6.20 -14.39
CA PRO A 34 5.06 7.05 -13.29
C PRO A 34 3.81 7.68 -12.65
N PRO A 35 3.74 7.76 -11.32
CA PRO A 35 2.62 8.40 -10.66
C PRO A 35 2.51 9.84 -11.20
N GLU A 36 1.36 10.16 -11.81
CA GLU A 36 0.99 11.54 -12.08
C GLU A 36 1.11 12.30 -10.75
N PRO A 37 1.85 13.42 -10.69
CA PRO A 37 2.03 14.16 -9.45
C PRO A 37 0.66 14.61 -8.95
N GLN A 38 0.10 13.84 -8.02
CA GLN A 38 -1.15 14.19 -7.35
C GLN A 38 -0.89 15.50 -6.61
N ARG A 39 -1.61 16.56 -6.97
CA ARG A 39 -1.46 17.88 -6.34
C ARG A 39 -1.69 17.84 -4.82
N SER A 40 -2.37 16.82 -4.32
CA SER A 40 -2.57 16.51 -2.90
C SER A 40 -1.31 15.96 -2.21
N ALA A 41 -0.32 15.46 -2.95
CA ALA A 41 0.98 15.02 -2.44
C ALA A 41 2.03 16.14 -2.41
N LEU A 42 1.67 17.36 -2.83
CA LEU A 42 2.53 18.53 -2.65
C LEU A 42 2.77 18.74 -1.13
N PRO A 43 3.99 19.10 -0.71
CA PRO A 43 4.27 19.52 0.66
C PRO A 43 3.18 20.46 1.18
N ALA A 44 2.73 20.28 2.42
CA ALA A 44 1.63 21.06 3.00
C ALA A 44 1.85 22.58 2.84
N MET A 45 3.11 23.03 2.78
CA MET A 45 3.48 24.41 2.49
C MET A 45 3.06 24.89 1.09
N GLN A 46 3.13 24.05 0.05
CA GLN A 46 2.70 24.37 -1.31
C GLN A 46 1.17 24.27 -1.48
N GLY A 47 0.49 23.37 -0.77
CA GLY A 47 -0.97 23.18 -0.89
C GLY A 47 -1.83 24.31 -0.30
N ARG A 48 -1.31 25.10 0.65
CA ARG A 48 -2.10 26.10 1.40
C ARG A 48 -2.47 27.36 0.61
N ASN A 49 -1.79 27.67 -0.50
CA ASN A 49 -1.93 28.98 -1.17
C ASN A 49 -2.77 28.98 -2.45
N HIS A 50 -3.23 27.82 -2.93
CA HIS A 50 -3.98 27.73 -4.21
C HIS A 50 -5.49 27.97 -4.09
N ALA A 51 -6.08 27.80 -2.90
CA ALA A 51 -7.49 28.12 -2.64
C ALA A 51 -7.78 29.64 -2.55
N VAL A 52 -6.72 30.47 -2.51
CA VAL A 52 -6.80 31.93 -2.33
C VAL A 52 -6.46 32.68 -3.63
N THR A 53 -6.16 31.99 -4.73
CA THR A 53 -5.94 32.64 -6.04
C THR A 53 -7.29 32.99 -6.68
N PRO A 54 -7.63 34.27 -6.93
CA PRO A 54 -8.86 34.65 -7.61
C PRO A 54 -8.88 34.09 -9.04
N LEU A 55 -10.02 33.53 -9.47
CA LEU A 55 -10.24 33.19 -10.88
C LEU A 55 -10.20 34.49 -11.71
N PRO A 56 -9.51 34.52 -12.87
CA PRO A 56 -9.52 35.69 -13.73
C PRO A 56 -10.96 36.02 -14.14
N ASN A 57 -11.34 37.27 -13.89
CA ASN A 57 -12.58 37.88 -14.32
C ASN A 57 -12.76 37.70 -15.82
N LYS A 58 -13.73 36.86 -16.20
CA LYS A 58 -14.21 36.77 -17.58
C LYS A 58 -15.01 38.04 -17.88
N HIS A 59 -14.38 38.97 -18.59
CA HIS A 59 -15.07 40.04 -19.31
C HIS A 59 -15.68 39.48 -20.60
#